data_AF-A0A7W1AMV7-F1
#
_entry.id   AF-A0A7W1AMV7-F1
#
_cell.length_a   1.000
_cell.length_b   1.000
_cell.length_c   1.000
_cell.angle_alpha   90.00
_cell.angle_beta   90.00
_cell.angle_gamma   90.00
#
_symmetry.space_group_name_H-M   'P 1'
#
loop_
_entity.id
_entity.type
_entity.pdbx_description
1 polymer ?
#
loop_
_entity_poly.entity_id
_entity_poly.type
_entity_poly.pdbx_seq_one_letter_code
_entity_poly.pdbx_strand_id
1 'polypeptide(L)'
;QIVRGGREPRLRERGTLPALAALAIRSSMPPGATDALRTAYLLLRNLEHRLQYRDDAQTHQVPDDANERAAVAAAMRYPSLSDFDRALAQQRAVVALHFVQVLGGPQAAESRADDSLRTLWEDPTPSPAAMETLANAGYADAAGMLAILSRVRTSNRLVALPELSRQRFDALLPQLLAVAAAHPGRAGAQPVFVRLLALLETVSRRSAYLALVIEHPQLLPRLAQLMGASAWAAEYLTRHPILLDELLDARILLAEPDWAEWKQELAQTLAEQAGDAEQQMDALRHFHHTQTFRLLAQDLSGRLTVERLADHLSALTDLVLAATLDLCWSQIAKHGARPPRFAIIGYGKLGGKELGYASDLDLVFLYDVAKHDRYATTRPQRYTRLAQRVNTWLTTTTAAGRLFETDLRLRPDGESGLLVSSFSAFRKYQREHAWPWEHQALTRARFVAGDARLGAAFESEREAILCLPRDPHALAEAVVAMRRKMFAGHPNPTALFDVKHDARGMVDIEFAVQYLVLAHAHRHPRLTRNLGNIALLDIAQQLGLLAPDIAHSAADAYREFRRLQHEVRLTGAAQARVPPEPQMARRAAVAALWEQAFGADWAKPD
;
A
#
# COMPACT_ATOMS: atom_id res chain seq x y z
N GLN A 1 -9.51 10.64 -20.24
CA GLN A 1 -9.31 9.39 -21.03
C GLN A 1 -7.85 8.94 -21.03
N ILE A 2 -6.88 9.81 -21.30
CA ILE A 2 -5.44 9.43 -21.30
C ILE A 2 -4.97 8.95 -19.92
N VAL A 3 -5.33 9.67 -18.85
CA VAL A 3 -4.91 9.34 -17.47
C VAL A 3 -5.57 8.04 -16.98
N ARG A 4 -6.91 8.00 -16.99
CA ARG A 4 -7.67 6.89 -16.36
C ARG A 4 -8.18 5.81 -17.31
N GLY A 5 -8.08 6.00 -18.62
CA GLY A 5 -8.59 5.04 -19.60
C GLY A 5 -7.94 3.67 -19.45
N GLY A 6 -6.69 3.58 -18.99
CA GLY A 6 -6.04 2.31 -18.66
C GLY A 6 -6.79 1.51 -17.58
N ARG A 7 -7.29 2.15 -16.53
CA ARG A 7 -8.01 1.53 -15.41
C ARG A 7 -9.52 1.41 -15.65
N GLU A 8 -10.07 2.30 -16.44
CA GLU A 8 -11.51 2.44 -16.65
C GLU A 8 -11.85 2.22 -18.14
N PRO A 9 -12.22 0.99 -18.55
CA PRO A 9 -12.59 0.70 -19.93
C PRO A 9 -13.71 1.60 -20.45
N ARG A 10 -14.65 2.03 -19.59
CA ARG A 10 -15.74 2.96 -19.93
C ARG A 10 -15.26 4.36 -20.30
N LEU A 11 -14.04 4.75 -19.94
CA LEU A 11 -13.44 6.01 -20.40
C LEU A 11 -12.71 5.85 -21.74
N ARG A 12 -12.69 4.66 -22.34
CA ARG A 12 -12.14 4.41 -23.69
C ARG A 12 -13.20 4.58 -24.79
N GLU A 13 -14.36 5.10 -24.45
CA GLU A 13 -15.44 5.40 -25.41
C GLU A 13 -14.95 6.32 -26.53
N ARG A 14 -15.42 6.04 -27.75
CA ARG A 14 -15.11 6.85 -28.93
C ARG A 14 -16.09 8.01 -29.00
N GLY A 15 -15.57 9.24 -28.93
CA GLY A 15 -16.35 10.48 -29.05
C GLY A 15 -16.45 11.27 -27.74
N THR A 16 -16.48 12.60 -27.86
CA THR A 16 -16.40 13.52 -26.71
C THR A 16 -17.63 13.44 -25.80
N LEU A 17 -18.84 13.36 -26.36
CA LEU A 17 -20.08 13.32 -25.57
C LEU A 17 -20.25 12.02 -24.75
N PRO A 18 -20.05 10.81 -25.32
CA PRO A 18 -20.04 9.57 -24.53
C PRO A 18 -18.98 9.57 -23.42
N ALA A 19 -17.78 10.09 -23.72
CA ALA A 19 -16.71 10.19 -22.72
C ALA A 19 -17.07 11.16 -21.57
N LEU A 20 -17.72 12.30 -21.85
CA LEU A 20 -18.22 13.23 -20.83
C LEU A 20 -19.32 12.60 -19.97
N ALA A 21 -20.20 11.78 -20.57
CA ALA A 21 -21.22 11.05 -19.82
C ALA A 21 -20.61 9.99 -18.89
N ALA A 22 -19.58 9.26 -19.36
CA ALA A 22 -18.85 8.29 -18.54
C ALA A 22 -18.15 8.96 -17.34
N LEU A 23 -17.64 10.19 -17.51
CA LEU A 23 -17.04 10.98 -16.42
C LEU A 23 -18.05 11.41 -15.35
N ALA A 24 -19.32 11.62 -15.71
CA ALA A 24 -20.37 12.08 -14.79
C ALA A 24 -20.76 11.02 -13.74
N ILE A 25 -20.63 9.73 -14.06
CA ILE A 25 -21.13 8.62 -13.25
C ILE A 25 -20.34 8.43 -11.93
N ARG A 26 -19.08 8.89 -11.84
CA ARG A 26 -18.22 8.66 -10.65
C ARG A 26 -17.79 9.94 -9.91
N SER A 27 -18.47 11.07 -10.11
CA SER A 27 -18.12 12.35 -9.46
C SER A 27 -16.65 12.77 -9.68
N SER A 28 -16.03 12.33 -10.78
CA SER A 28 -14.65 12.67 -11.17
C SER A 28 -14.48 14.13 -11.59
N MET A 29 -15.61 14.85 -11.72
CA MET A 29 -15.71 16.26 -12.04
C MET A 29 -16.63 16.93 -11.02
N PRO A 30 -16.50 18.25 -10.78
CA PRO A 30 -17.42 18.99 -9.93
C PRO A 30 -18.88 18.80 -10.38
N PRO A 31 -19.86 18.81 -9.45
CA PRO A 31 -21.27 18.72 -9.80
C PRO A 31 -21.66 19.74 -10.88
N GLY A 32 -22.31 19.28 -11.96
CA GLY A 32 -22.73 20.12 -13.09
C GLY A 32 -21.66 20.44 -14.13
N ALA A 33 -20.38 20.13 -13.90
CA ALA A 33 -19.31 20.44 -14.84
C ALA A 33 -19.42 19.65 -16.16
N THR A 34 -19.84 18.39 -16.11
CA THR A 34 -20.04 17.56 -17.31
C THR A 34 -21.18 18.07 -18.18
N ASP A 35 -22.27 18.55 -17.58
CA ASP A 35 -23.38 19.18 -18.29
C ASP A 35 -23.00 20.53 -18.91
N ALA A 36 -22.23 21.34 -18.18
CA ALA A 36 -21.70 22.60 -18.67
C ALA A 36 -20.77 22.39 -19.89
N LEU A 37 -19.84 21.44 -19.81
CA LEU A 37 -18.94 21.08 -20.91
C LEU A 37 -19.68 20.47 -22.11
N ARG A 38 -20.72 19.66 -21.87
CA ARG A 38 -21.60 19.15 -22.94
C ARG A 38 -22.26 20.30 -23.70
N THR A 39 -22.79 21.28 -22.97
CA THR A 39 -23.47 22.45 -23.55
C THR A 39 -22.49 23.28 -24.39
N ALA A 40 -21.30 23.55 -23.86
CA ALA A 40 -20.26 24.26 -24.58
C ALA A 40 -19.80 23.51 -25.85
N TYR A 41 -19.58 22.20 -25.76
CA TYR A 41 -19.16 21.39 -26.90
C TYR A 41 -20.18 21.42 -28.05
N LEU A 42 -21.47 21.27 -27.74
CA LEU A 42 -22.54 21.34 -28.74
C LEU A 42 -22.60 22.70 -29.43
N LEU A 43 -22.49 23.79 -28.67
CA LEU A 43 -22.49 25.15 -29.24
C LEU A 43 -21.28 25.37 -30.14
N LEU A 44 -20.07 25.04 -29.66
CA LEU A 44 -18.83 25.26 -30.40
C LEU A 44 -18.74 24.41 -31.66
N ARG A 45 -19.18 23.13 -31.62
CA ARG A 45 -19.24 22.31 -32.83
C ARG A 45 -20.27 22.79 -33.83
N ASN A 46 -21.43 23.23 -33.36
CA ASN A 46 -22.45 23.78 -34.25
C ASN A 46 -21.98 25.08 -34.93
N LEU A 47 -21.28 25.95 -34.18
CA LEU A 47 -20.63 27.13 -34.72
C LEU A 47 -19.61 26.76 -35.79
N GLU A 48 -18.70 25.85 -35.48
CA GLU A 48 -17.67 25.43 -36.43
C GLU A 48 -18.28 24.82 -37.69
N HIS A 49 -19.32 23.98 -37.58
CA HIS A 49 -20.03 23.47 -38.74
C HIS A 49 -20.61 24.61 -39.60
N ARG A 50 -21.13 25.68 -38.99
CA ARG A 50 -21.71 26.79 -39.76
C ARG A 50 -20.65 27.65 -40.44
N LEU A 51 -19.49 27.79 -39.80
CA LEU A 51 -18.33 28.43 -40.43
C LEU A 51 -17.83 27.60 -41.62
N GLN A 52 -17.75 26.28 -41.47
CA GLN A 52 -17.28 25.37 -42.52
C GLN A 52 -18.25 25.27 -43.69
N TYR A 53 -19.57 25.23 -43.43
CA TYR A 53 -20.58 25.18 -44.49
C TYR A 53 -20.67 26.46 -45.34
N ARG A 54 -20.23 27.60 -44.82
CA ARG A 54 -20.34 28.87 -45.51
C ARG A 54 -19.49 28.90 -46.78
N ASP A 55 -18.23 28.49 -46.64
CA ASP A 55 -17.22 28.60 -47.69
C ASP A 55 -16.70 27.22 -48.16
N ASP A 56 -17.38 26.14 -47.73
CA ASP A 56 -16.96 24.73 -47.91
C ASP A 56 -15.47 24.51 -47.56
N ALA A 57 -15.02 25.18 -46.50
CA ALA A 57 -13.63 25.28 -46.11
C ALA A 57 -13.42 24.82 -44.68
N GLN A 58 -12.27 24.19 -44.39
CA GLN A 58 -11.88 23.80 -43.03
C GLN A 58 -11.41 25.00 -42.20
N THR A 59 -12.31 25.94 -41.93
CA THR A 59 -12.05 27.10 -41.07
C THR A 59 -12.46 26.83 -39.61
N HIS A 60 -11.66 27.36 -38.69
CA HIS A 60 -11.91 27.34 -37.25
C HIS A 60 -11.99 28.77 -36.66
N GLN A 61 -11.83 29.79 -37.50
CA GLN A 61 -11.81 31.19 -37.10
C GLN A 61 -13.18 31.81 -37.31
N VAL A 62 -13.68 32.48 -36.27
CA VAL A 62 -14.85 33.35 -36.40
C VAL A 62 -14.38 34.59 -37.19
N PRO A 63 -15.11 35.02 -38.24
CA PRO A 63 -14.71 36.19 -39.04
C PRO A 63 -14.55 37.44 -38.17
N ASP A 64 -13.61 38.31 -38.49
CA ASP A 64 -13.50 39.61 -37.81
C ASP A 64 -14.53 40.62 -38.34
N ASP A 65 -14.98 40.44 -39.59
CA ASP A 65 -16.01 41.29 -40.20
C ASP A 65 -17.37 41.15 -39.50
N ALA A 66 -17.97 42.30 -39.18
CA ALA A 66 -19.20 42.37 -38.40
C ALA A 66 -20.43 41.86 -39.17
N ASN A 67 -20.48 42.06 -40.49
CA ASN A 67 -21.60 41.59 -41.31
C ASN A 67 -21.53 40.06 -41.47
N GLU A 68 -20.33 39.54 -41.68
CA GLU A 68 -20.08 38.10 -41.74
C GLU A 68 -20.41 37.39 -40.41
N ARG A 69 -20.02 37.98 -39.28
CA ARG A 69 -20.40 37.48 -37.95
C ARG A 69 -21.90 37.52 -37.71
N ALA A 70 -22.59 38.58 -38.16
CA ALA A 70 -24.04 38.67 -38.05
C ALA A 70 -24.75 37.56 -38.84
N ALA A 71 -24.22 37.21 -40.02
CA ALA A 71 -24.73 36.08 -40.82
C ALA A 71 -24.54 34.73 -40.09
N VAL A 72 -23.39 34.52 -39.45
CA VAL A 72 -23.12 33.32 -38.63
C VAL A 72 -24.06 33.27 -37.42
N ALA A 73 -24.27 34.40 -36.74
CA ALA A 73 -25.20 34.50 -35.61
C ALA A 73 -26.64 34.13 -36.03
N ALA A 74 -27.09 34.62 -37.20
CA ALA A 74 -28.40 34.27 -37.76
C ALA A 74 -28.49 32.78 -38.14
N ALA A 75 -27.44 32.20 -38.74
CA ALA A 75 -27.38 30.78 -39.07
C ALA A 75 -27.41 29.89 -37.81
N MET A 76 -26.88 30.40 -36.69
CA MET A 76 -26.96 29.81 -35.35
C MET A 76 -28.28 30.09 -34.61
N ARG A 77 -29.21 30.83 -35.24
CA ARG A 77 -30.53 31.22 -34.71
C ARG A 77 -30.49 32.13 -33.48
N TYR A 78 -29.48 33.00 -33.40
CA TYR A 78 -29.46 34.06 -32.41
C TYR A 78 -30.22 35.30 -32.91
N PRO A 79 -30.98 36.00 -32.03
CA PRO A 79 -31.78 37.16 -32.41
C PRO A 79 -30.95 38.42 -32.68
N SER A 80 -29.73 38.49 -32.14
CA SER A 80 -28.78 39.57 -32.45
C SER A 80 -27.34 39.08 -32.41
N LEU A 81 -26.43 39.83 -33.05
CA LEU A 81 -24.99 39.57 -32.96
C LEU A 81 -24.48 39.66 -31.51
N SER A 82 -25.02 40.60 -30.71
CA SER A 82 -24.60 40.74 -29.31
C SER A 82 -24.98 39.54 -28.45
N ASP A 83 -26.14 38.92 -28.71
CA ASP A 83 -26.57 37.70 -28.03
C ASP A 83 -25.68 36.52 -28.36
N PHE A 84 -25.29 36.40 -29.63
CA PHE A 84 -24.36 35.38 -30.09
C PHE A 84 -22.98 35.55 -29.45
N ASP A 85 -22.40 36.75 -29.50
CA ASP A 85 -21.08 37.02 -28.93
C ASP A 85 -21.04 36.76 -27.42
N ARG A 86 -22.10 37.19 -26.71
CA ARG A 86 -22.26 36.93 -25.28
C ARG A 86 -22.35 35.44 -24.97
N ALA A 87 -23.16 34.70 -25.72
CA ALA A 87 -23.28 33.25 -25.54
C ALA A 87 -21.95 32.53 -25.84
N LEU A 88 -21.26 32.91 -26.90
CA LEU A 88 -19.96 32.36 -27.27
C LEU A 88 -18.90 32.65 -26.22
N ALA A 89 -18.81 33.89 -25.75
CA ALA A 89 -17.90 34.30 -24.69
C ALA A 89 -18.18 33.54 -23.39
N GLN A 90 -19.45 33.38 -23.01
CA GLN A 90 -19.86 32.63 -21.83
C GLN A 90 -19.44 31.15 -21.92
N GLN A 91 -19.70 30.47 -23.04
CA GLN A 91 -19.30 29.07 -23.19
C GLN A 91 -17.77 28.91 -23.23
N ARG A 92 -17.04 29.83 -23.87
CA ARG A 92 -15.57 29.84 -23.84
C ARG A 92 -15.03 30.04 -22.41
N ALA A 93 -15.65 30.90 -21.61
CA ALA A 93 -15.28 31.12 -20.22
C ALA A 93 -15.54 29.87 -19.36
N VAL A 94 -16.66 29.16 -19.57
CA VAL A 94 -16.96 27.88 -18.89
C VAL A 94 -15.91 26.82 -19.23
N VAL A 95 -15.55 26.68 -20.52
CA VAL A 95 -14.51 25.74 -20.95
C VAL A 95 -13.16 26.14 -20.33
N ALA A 96 -12.80 27.42 -20.35
CA ALA A 96 -11.56 27.91 -19.76
C ALA A 96 -11.49 27.66 -18.25
N LEU A 97 -12.58 27.90 -17.52
CA LEU A 97 -12.67 27.63 -16.09
C LEU A 97 -12.42 26.15 -15.78
N HIS A 98 -13.11 25.25 -16.48
CA HIS A 98 -12.95 23.82 -16.27
C HIS A 98 -11.61 23.31 -16.80
N PHE A 99 -11.07 23.89 -17.87
CA PHE A 99 -9.73 23.59 -18.36
C PHE A 99 -8.69 23.93 -17.29
N VAL A 100 -8.75 25.12 -16.67
CA VAL A 100 -7.86 25.53 -15.58
C VAL A 100 -8.03 24.66 -14.34
N GLN A 101 -9.27 24.30 -13.99
CA GLN A 101 -9.55 23.42 -12.84
C GLN A 101 -9.04 21.99 -13.05
N VAL A 102 -9.06 21.49 -14.29
CA VAL A 102 -8.69 20.10 -14.63
C VAL A 102 -7.24 19.96 -15.05
N LEU A 103 -6.63 20.97 -15.69
CA LEU A 103 -5.28 20.92 -16.27
C LEU A 103 -4.31 21.96 -15.67
N GLY A 104 -4.76 22.72 -14.67
CA GLY A 104 -4.01 23.85 -14.12
C GLY A 104 -4.08 25.08 -15.03
N GLY A 105 -4.04 26.28 -14.43
CA GLY A 105 -3.79 27.50 -15.19
C GLY A 105 -2.29 27.66 -15.43
N PRO A 106 -1.85 28.42 -16.46
CA PRO A 106 -0.47 28.86 -16.55
C PRO A 106 -0.16 29.70 -15.30
N GLN A 107 0.50 29.11 -14.31
CA GLN A 107 1.08 29.86 -13.21
C GLN A 107 2.32 30.58 -13.74
N ALA A 108 2.11 31.81 -14.19
CA ALA A 108 3.15 32.80 -14.32
C ALA A 108 3.39 33.41 -12.93
N ALA A 109 4.23 32.79 -12.09
CA ALA A 109 4.95 33.43 -10.99
C ALA A 109 5.98 32.47 -10.35
N GLU A 110 7.19 33.01 -10.11
CA GLU A 110 8.37 32.48 -9.37
C GLU A 110 9.31 31.59 -10.22
N SER A 111 10.64 31.81 -10.40
CA SER A 111 11.68 32.65 -9.77
C SER A 111 12.95 32.62 -10.67
N ARG A 112 13.87 33.61 -10.57
CA ARG A 112 15.21 33.57 -11.21
C ARG A 112 16.04 32.31 -10.87
N ALA A 113 15.72 31.63 -9.76
CA ALA A 113 16.34 30.36 -9.37
C ALA A 113 15.91 29.18 -10.26
N ASP A 114 14.74 29.27 -10.92
CA ASP A 114 14.25 28.26 -11.86
C ASP A 114 15.02 28.33 -13.21
N ASP A 115 15.47 29.53 -13.58
CA ASP A 115 16.28 29.77 -14.80
C ASP A 115 17.73 29.28 -14.65
N SER A 116 18.33 29.42 -13.47
CA SER A 116 19.72 28.95 -13.23
C SER A 116 19.79 27.41 -13.21
N LEU A 117 18.83 26.74 -12.57
CA LEU A 117 18.74 25.28 -12.58
C LEU A 117 18.40 24.72 -13.97
N ARG A 118 17.60 25.45 -14.76
CA ARG A 118 17.34 25.11 -16.16
C ARG A 118 18.60 25.21 -17.02
N THR A 119 19.32 26.32 -16.94
CA THR A 119 20.60 26.51 -17.63
C THR A 119 21.60 25.41 -17.25
N LEU A 120 21.64 25.06 -15.95
CA LEU A 120 22.50 23.99 -15.45
C LEU A 120 22.09 22.60 -15.96
N TRP A 121 20.81 22.34 -16.18
CA TRP A 121 20.38 21.11 -16.85
C TRP A 121 20.77 21.10 -18.34
N GLU A 122 20.69 22.25 -19.02
CA GLU A 122 21.05 22.38 -20.43
C GLU A 122 22.52 22.10 -20.71
N ASP A 123 23.40 22.49 -19.79
CA ASP A 123 24.82 22.20 -19.82
C ASP A 123 25.35 21.83 -18.42
N PRO A 124 25.26 20.53 -18.02
CA PRO A 124 25.68 20.07 -16.70
C PRO A 124 27.20 19.86 -16.59
N THR A 125 28.00 20.62 -17.34
CA THR A 125 29.47 20.54 -17.30
C THR A 125 30.03 21.01 -15.96
N PRO A 126 31.02 20.30 -15.38
CA PRO A 126 31.67 20.72 -14.15
C PRO A 126 32.36 22.08 -14.30
N SER A 127 31.82 23.12 -13.66
CA SER A 127 32.41 24.45 -13.58
C SER A 127 32.21 25.05 -12.18
N PRO A 128 33.05 26.01 -11.74
CA PRO A 128 32.87 26.67 -10.46
C PRO A 128 31.48 27.31 -10.30
N ALA A 129 30.96 27.94 -11.37
CA ALA A 129 29.63 28.55 -11.38
C ALA A 129 28.49 27.53 -11.25
N ALA A 130 28.62 26.36 -11.90
CA ALA A 130 27.65 25.29 -11.79
C ALA A 130 27.65 24.66 -10.38
N MET A 131 28.83 24.49 -9.78
CA MET A 131 28.96 24.03 -8.40
C MET A 131 28.37 25.02 -7.41
N GLU A 132 28.62 26.32 -7.60
CA GLU A 132 28.05 27.39 -6.78
C GLU A 132 26.53 27.45 -6.91
N THR A 133 25.98 27.26 -8.11
CA THR A 133 24.52 27.20 -8.33
C THR A 133 23.86 26.09 -7.51
N LEU A 134 24.43 24.88 -7.52
CA LEU A 134 23.91 23.75 -6.75
C LEU A 134 24.11 23.92 -5.25
N ALA A 135 25.25 24.46 -4.82
CA ALA A 135 25.51 24.76 -3.41
C ALA A 135 24.50 25.80 -2.88
N ASN A 136 24.24 26.87 -3.64
CA ASN A 136 23.25 27.89 -3.32
C ASN A 136 21.81 27.33 -3.33
N ALA A 137 21.54 26.31 -4.14
CA ALA A 137 20.27 25.59 -4.12
C ALA A 137 20.15 24.61 -2.94
N GLY A 138 21.20 24.37 -2.14
CA GLY A 138 21.14 23.50 -0.96
C GLY A 138 21.64 22.07 -1.17
N TYR A 139 22.37 21.81 -2.26
CA TYR A 139 23.05 20.54 -2.49
C TYR A 139 24.46 20.55 -1.86
N ALA A 140 24.66 19.73 -0.83
CA ALA A 140 25.95 19.66 -0.11
C ALA A 140 27.10 19.08 -0.97
N ASP A 141 26.82 18.08 -1.82
CA ASP A 141 27.78 17.50 -2.76
C ASP A 141 27.42 17.92 -4.20
N ALA A 142 27.74 19.18 -4.51
CA ALA A 142 27.50 19.76 -5.83
C ALA A 142 28.23 19.01 -6.96
N ALA A 143 29.45 18.51 -6.70
CA ALA A 143 30.24 17.77 -7.68
C ALA A 143 29.59 16.43 -8.04
N GLY A 144 29.15 15.66 -7.04
CA GLY A 144 28.41 14.42 -7.27
C GLY A 144 27.08 14.64 -7.96
N MET A 145 26.37 15.73 -7.65
CA MET A 145 25.14 16.12 -8.35
C MET A 145 25.38 16.44 -9.83
N LEU A 146 26.42 17.19 -10.18
CA LEU A 146 26.78 17.45 -11.58
C LEU A 146 27.11 16.16 -12.34
N ALA A 147 27.82 15.22 -11.68
CA ALA A 147 28.10 13.92 -12.26
C ALA A 147 26.81 13.11 -12.54
N ILE A 148 25.83 13.16 -11.63
CA ILE A 148 24.50 12.55 -11.84
C ILE A 148 23.80 13.18 -13.04
N LEU A 149 23.72 14.52 -13.10
CA LEU A 149 23.05 15.24 -14.19
C LEU A 149 23.70 14.97 -15.55
N SER A 150 25.03 15.04 -15.62
CA SER A 150 25.80 14.70 -16.83
C SER A 150 25.50 13.28 -17.31
N ARG A 151 25.45 12.30 -16.39
CA ARG A 151 25.13 10.90 -16.72
C ARG A 151 23.70 10.75 -17.25
N VAL A 152 22.72 11.44 -16.67
CA VAL A 152 21.33 11.37 -17.14
C VAL A 152 21.20 11.98 -18.54
N ARG A 153 21.80 13.16 -18.76
CA ARG A 153 21.73 13.90 -20.04
C ARG A 153 22.34 13.12 -21.21
N THR A 154 23.41 12.38 -20.93
CA THR A 154 24.11 11.53 -21.91
C THR A 154 23.58 10.10 -21.97
N SER A 155 22.58 9.76 -21.16
CA SER A 155 22.09 8.38 -21.10
C SER A 155 21.36 7.97 -22.39
N ASN A 156 21.65 6.76 -22.88
CA ASN A 156 20.91 6.16 -24.00
C ASN A 156 19.41 6.09 -23.70
N ARG A 157 19.02 6.00 -22.41
CA ARG A 157 17.62 5.97 -21.98
C ARG A 157 16.89 7.26 -22.36
N LEU A 158 17.49 8.42 -22.11
CA LEU A 158 16.93 9.73 -22.45
C LEU A 158 16.97 9.99 -23.95
N VAL A 159 18.11 9.68 -24.59
CA VAL A 159 18.31 9.88 -26.04
C VAL A 159 17.30 9.06 -26.87
N ALA A 160 16.96 7.85 -26.41
CA ALA A 160 16.00 6.98 -27.10
C ALA A 160 14.52 7.30 -26.79
N LEU A 161 14.21 8.33 -25.99
CA LEU A 161 12.81 8.70 -25.74
C LEU A 161 12.17 9.32 -26.98
N PRO A 162 10.86 9.09 -27.19
CA PRO A 162 10.08 9.89 -28.14
C PRO A 162 10.20 11.38 -27.82
N GLU A 163 10.21 12.22 -28.86
CA GLU A 163 10.42 13.67 -28.74
C GLU A 163 9.53 14.34 -27.68
N LEU A 164 8.23 14.03 -27.68
CA LEU A 164 7.30 14.57 -26.68
C LEU A 164 7.65 14.14 -25.25
N SER A 165 8.06 12.89 -25.03
CA SER A 165 8.50 12.42 -23.71
C SER A 165 9.80 13.08 -23.28
N ARG A 166 10.73 13.30 -24.22
CA ARG A 166 12.00 13.98 -23.96
C ARG A 166 11.76 15.44 -23.56
N GLN A 167 10.95 16.18 -24.32
CA GLN A 167 10.58 17.56 -23.98
C GLN A 167 9.96 17.68 -22.59
N ARG A 168 9.05 16.75 -22.24
CA ARG A 168 8.43 16.70 -20.91
C ARG A 168 9.43 16.34 -19.82
N PHE A 169 10.35 15.42 -20.08
CA PHE A 169 11.43 15.06 -19.16
C PHE A 169 12.34 16.27 -18.89
N ASP A 170 12.78 16.96 -19.94
CA ASP A 170 13.63 18.15 -19.87
C ASP A 170 12.94 19.31 -19.14
N ALA A 171 11.62 19.46 -19.30
CA ALA A 171 10.83 20.46 -18.58
C ALA A 171 10.68 20.16 -17.09
N LEU A 172 10.60 18.88 -16.70
CA LEU A 172 10.39 18.46 -15.32
C LEU A 172 11.66 18.43 -14.48
N LEU A 173 12.80 18.09 -15.08
CA LEU A 173 14.02 17.82 -14.31
C LEU A 173 14.53 19.03 -13.50
N PRO A 174 14.57 20.27 -14.03
CA PRO A 174 14.90 21.45 -13.23
C PRO A 174 13.94 21.67 -12.06
N GLN A 175 12.64 21.43 -12.28
CA GLN A 175 11.64 21.52 -11.21
C GLN A 175 11.87 20.47 -10.13
N LEU A 176 12.28 19.25 -10.49
CA LEU A 176 12.67 18.20 -9.54
C LEU A 176 13.88 18.59 -8.70
N LEU A 177 14.88 19.27 -9.28
CA LEU A 177 16.00 19.83 -8.53
C LEU A 177 15.50 20.86 -7.51
N ALA A 178 14.67 21.81 -7.96
CA ALA A 178 14.13 22.86 -7.09
C ALA A 178 13.29 22.29 -5.92
N VAL A 179 12.39 21.33 -6.18
CA VAL A 179 11.55 20.79 -5.10
C VAL A 179 12.31 19.86 -4.15
N ALA A 180 13.34 19.16 -4.62
CA ALA A 180 14.21 18.36 -3.75
C ALA A 180 15.03 19.24 -2.81
N ALA A 181 15.51 20.38 -3.31
CA ALA A 181 16.16 21.42 -2.52
C ALA A 181 15.22 22.06 -1.48
N ALA A 182 13.99 22.37 -1.87
CA ALA A 182 12.98 22.95 -0.97
C ALA A 182 12.47 21.95 0.09
N HIS A 183 12.53 20.64 -0.20
CA HIS A 183 12.07 19.58 0.69
C HIS A 183 13.14 18.49 0.89
N PRO A 184 14.28 18.81 1.55
CA PRO A 184 15.44 17.91 1.64
C PRO A 184 15.21 16.68 2.54
N GLY A 185 14.11 16.63 3.30
CA GLY A 185 13.86 15.55 4.26
C GLY A 185 14.99 15.42 5.29
N ARG A 186 15.12 14.23 5.92
CA ARG A 186 16.20 13.97 6.90
C ARG A 186 17.54 13.63 6.24
N ALA A 187 17.52 13.15 5.00
CA ALA A 187 18.71 12.67 4.30
C ALA A 187 19.40 13.74 3.44
N GLY A 188 18.78 14.90 3.25
CA GLY A 188 19.27 15.98 2.40
C GLY A 188 18.65 15.98 0.99
N ALA A 189 18.84 17.08 0.27
CA ALA A 189 18.24 17.31 -1.05
C ALA A 189 18.67 16.27 -2.10
N GLN A 190 19.93 15.82 -2.07
CA GLN A 190 20.48 14.89 -3.06
C GLN A 190 19.79 13.51 -3.03
N PRO A 191 19.64 12.82 -1.89
CA PRO A 191 18.83 11.59 -1.83
C PRO A 191 17.39 11.75 -2.30
N VAL A 192 16.74 12.90 -2.00
CA VAL A 192 15.38 13.20 -2.48
C VAL A 192 15.35 13.31 -4.00
N PHE A 193 16.27 14.07 -4.58
CA PHE A 193 16.38 14.20 -6.03
C PHE A 193 16.65 12.86 -6.71
N VAL A 194 17.58 12.04 -6.19
CA VAL A 194 17.89 10.73 -6.77
C VAL A 194 16.67 9.82 -6.79
N ARG A 195 15.83 9.85 -5.74
CA ARG A 195 14.57 9.10 -5.68
C ARG A 195 13.53 9.62 -6.68
N LEU A 196 13.38 10.95 -6.78
CA LEU A 196 12.51 11.59 -7.77
C LEU A 196 12.93 11.27 -9.21
N LEU A 197 14.24 11.31 -9.47
CA LEU A 197 14.84 10.97 -10.76
C LEU A 197 14.58 9.50 -11.11
N ALA A 198 14.75 8.58 -10.16
CA ALA A 198 14.47 7.16 -10.39
C ALA A 198 12.99 6.91 -10.76
N LEU A 199 12.06 7.62 -10.13
CA LEU A 199 10.65 7.61 -10.49
C LEU A 199 10.44 8.17 -11.91
N LEU A 200 11.01 9.34 -12.21
CA LEU A 200 10.89 10.01 -13.51
C LEU A 200 11.42 9.11 -14.64
N GLU A 201 12.60 8.51 -14.47
CA GLU A 201 13.19 7.58 -15.42
C GLU A 201 12.29 6.35 -15.61
N THR A 202 11.69 5.83 -14.55
CA THR A 202 10.78 4.67 -14.61
C THR A 202 9.54 4.97 -15.43
N VAL A 203 8.98 6.18 -15.32
CA VAL A 203 7.77 6.57 -16.05
C VAL A 203 8.04 7.26 -17.39
N SER A 204 9.28 7.58 -17.73
CA SER A 204 9.62 8.45 -18.88
C SER A 204 9.14 7.95 -20.24
N ARG A 205 9.03 6.64 -20.43
CA ARG A 205 8.46 6.02 -21.65
C ARG A 205 6.95 6.14 -21.75
N ARG A 206 6.26 6.47 -20.66
CA ARG A 206 4.81 6.61 -20.56
C ARG A 206 4.48 8.10 -20.44
N SER A 207 4.42 8.77 -21.59
CA SER A 207 4.25 10.24 -21.67
C SER A 207 3.04 10.76 -20.86
N ALA A 208 2.01 9.95 -20.64
CA ALA A 208 0.85 10.27 -19.79
C ALA A 208 1.22 10.61 -18.34
N TYR A 209 2.15 9.86 -17.72
CA TYR A 209 2.60 10.15 -16.36
C TYR A 209 3.40 11.46 -16.30
N LEU A 210 4.22 11.73 -17.32
CA LEU A 210 4.93 13.00 -17.40
C LEU A 210 3.96 14.17 -17.58
N ALA A 211 2.95 14.01 -18.43
CA ALA A 211 1.88 15.00 -18.61
C ALA A 211 1.16 15.28 -17.29
N LEU A 212 0.79 14.23 -16.54
CA LEU A 212 0.12 14.35 -15.25
C LEU A 212 0.89 15.25 -14.28
N VAL A 213 2.21 15.08 -14.19
CA VAL A 213 3.04 15.90 -13.28
C VAL A 213 3.15 17.34 -13.77
N ILE A 214 3.21 17.56 -15.08
CA ILE A 214 3.25 18.92 -15.67
C ILE A 214 1.91 19.64 -15.51
N GLU A 215 0.79 18.95 -15.74
CA GLU A 215 -0.58 19.47 -15.62
C GLU A 215 -0.99 19.72 -14.16
N HIS A 216 -0.27 19.11 -13.21
CA HIS A 216 -0.53 19.24 -11.77
C HIS A 216 0.76 19.54 -10.99
N PRO A 217 1.33 20.75 -11.10
CA PRO A 217 2.59 21.11 -10.47
C PRO A 217 2.58 20.96 -8.94
N GLN A 218 1.40 21.02 -8.30
CA GLN A 218 1.22 20.74 -6.87
C GLN A 218 1.60 19.29 -6.47
N LEU A 219 1.76 18.37 -7.43
CA LEU A 219 2.28 17.03 -7.19
C LEU A 219 3.76 17.04 -6.82
N LEU A 220 4.55 17.97 -7.36
CA LEU A 220 6.00 17.97 -7.17
C LEU A 220 6.44 18.16 -5.72
N PRO A 221 5.91 19.16 -4.95
CA PRO A 221 6.20 19.26 -3.53
C PRO A 221 5.78 18.02 -2.73
N ARG A 222 4.61 17.44 -3.04
CA ARG A 222 4.11 16.23 -2.36
C ARG A 222 4.99 15.01 -2.63
N LEU A 223 5.43 14.85 -3.87
CA LEU A 223 6.41 13.84 -4.26
C LEU A 223 7.72 14.05 -3.51
N ALA A 224 8.28 15.25 -3.50
CA ALA A 224 9.53 15.53 -2.80
C ALA A 224 9.42 15.23 -1.29
N GLN A 225 8.32 15.63 -0.65
CA GLN A 225 8.04 15.31 0.76
C GLN A 225 7.98 13.80 1.01
N LEU A 226 7.25 13.05 0.19
CA LEU A 226 7.17 11.58 0.29
C LEU A 226 8.54 10.93 0.13
N MET A 227 9.28 11.35 -0.90
CA MET A 227 10.62 10.84 -1.23
C MET A 227 11.64 11.17 -0.14
N GLY A 228 11.48 12.30 0.56
CA GLY A 228 12.32 12.70 1.69
C GLY A 228 11.93 12.05 3.01
N ALA A 229 10.66 11.69 3.19
CA ALA A 229 10.16 11.04 4.39
C ALA A 229 10.55 9.56 4.46
N SER A 230 10.50 8.82 3.35
CA SER A 230 10.76 7.37 3.34
C SER A 230 11.38 6.89 2.04
N ALA A 231 12.51 6.17 2.15
CA ALA A 231 13.12 5.47 1.03
C ALA A 231 12.24 4.32 0.55
N TRP A 232 11.62 3.61 1.50
CA TRP A 232 10.68 2.53 1.19
C TRP A 232 9.47 3.05 0.40
N ALA A 233 8.90 4.20 0.79
CA ALA A 233 7.80 4.83 0.06
C ALA A 233 8.20 5.24 -1.36
N ALA A 234 9.41 5.77 -1.53
CA ALA A 234 9.96 6.12 -2.83
C ALA A 234 10.07 4.89 -3.75
N GLU A 235 10.63 3.80 -3.24
CA GLU A 235 10.71 2.54 -3.98
C GLU A 235 9.32 1.98 -4.30
N TYR A 236 8.39 2.05 -3.35
CA TYR A 236 7.03 1.56 -3.52
C TYR A 236 6.30 2.31 -4.64
N LEU A 237 6.34 3.65 -4.64
CA LEU A 237 5.75 4.47 -5.70
C LEU A 237 6.44 4.25 -7.05
N THR A 238 7.77 4.06 -7.06
CA THR A 238 8.51 3.76 -8.29
C THR A 238 8.12 2.41 -8.89
N ARG A 239 7.88 1.39 -8.05
CA ARG A 239 7.39 0.07 -8.49
C ARG A 239 5.93 0.11 -8.93
N HIS A 240 5.13 1.01 -8.36
CA HIS A 240 3.70 1.16 -8.67
C HIS A 240 3.35 2.61 -9.07
N PRO A 241 3.80 3.10 -10.26
CA PRO A 241 3.58 4.50 -10.66
C PRO A 241 2.11 4.89 -10.85
N ILE A 242 1.23 3.90 -10.94
CA ILE A 242 -0.22 4.09 -11.01
C ILE A 242 -0.79 4.78 -9.78
N LEU A 243 -0.03 4.81 -8.68
CA LEU A 243 -0.38 5.49 -7.44
C LEU A 243 -0.16 7.01 -7.51
N LEU A 244 0.46 7.54 -8.58
CA LEU A 244 0.60 8.99 -8.78
C LEU A 244 -0.75 9.71 -8.77
N ASP A 245 -1.80 9.05 -9.26
CA ASP A 245 -3.16 9.60 -9.26
C ASP A 245 -3.69 9.84 -7.83
N GLU A 246 -3.27 9.02 -6.85
CA GLU A 246 -3.70 9.17 -5.45
C GLU A 246 -3.13 10.45 -4.82
N LEU A 247 -2.01 10.96 -5.35
CA LEU A 247 -1.39 12.19 -4.87
C LEU A 247 -2.12 13.46 -5.33
N LEU A 248 -3.09 13.36 -6.24
CA LEU A 248 -3.83 14.51 -6.77
C LEU A 248 -4.73 15.14 -5.69
N ASP A 249 -5.46 14.32 -4.93
CA ASP A 249 -6.40 14.77 -3.90
C ASP A 249 -5.94 14.38 -2.50
N ALA A 250 -5.37 15.35 -1.78
CA ALA A 250 -4.91 15.16 -0.40
C ALA A 250 -6.04 14.78 0.58
N ARG A 251 -7.30 15.13 0.27
CA ARG A 251 -8.44 14.80 1.14
C ARG A 251 -8.73 13.31 1.12
N ILE A 252 -8.69 12.70 -0.07
CA ILE A 252 -8.86 11.25 -0.25
C ILE A 252 -7.65 10.52 0.33
N LEU A 253 -6.44 11.02 0.04
CA LEU A 253 -5.19 10.41 0.49
C LEU A 253 -5.09 10.31 2.02
N LEU A 254 -5.57 11.33 2.73
CA LEU A 254 -5.46 11.45 4.20
C LEU A 254 -6.77 11.14 4.94
N ALA A 255 -7.80 10.65 4.25
CA ALA A 255 -9.07 10.24 4.85
C ALA A 255 -8.90 8.94 5.64
N GLU A 256 -9.58 8.86 6.79
CA GLU A 256 -9.68 7.61 7.56
C GLU A 256 -10.31 6.50 6.70
N PRO A 257 -9.87 5.23 6.85
CA PRO A 257 -10.43 4.12 6.09
C PRO A 257 -11.94 3.89 6.36
N ASP A 258 -12.75 3.96 5.30
CA ASP A 258 -14.13 3.45 5.29
C ASP A 258 -14.14 2.02 4.74
N TRP A 259 -14.18 1.04 5.65
CA TRP A 259 -14.15 -0.38 5.31
C TRP A 259 -15.37 -0.86 4.52
N ALA A 260 -16.53 -0.21 4.71
CA ALA A 260 -17.73 -0.58 3.97
C ALA A 260 -17.61 -0.10 2.51
N GLU A 261 -17.15 1.13 2.31
CA GLU A 261 -16.88 1.69 0.98
C GLU A 261 -15.81 0.88 0.25
N TRP A 262 -14.68 0.61 0.90
CA TRP A 262 -13.57 -0.14 0.31
C TRP A 262 -13.97 -1.56 -0.12
N LYS A 263 -14.82 -2.22 0.67
CA LYS A 263 -15.36 -3.54 0.31
C LYS A 263 -16.27 -3.46 -0.91
N GLN A 264 -17.11 -2.44 -1.00
CA GLN A 264 -17.99 -2.22 -2.16
C GLN A 264 -17.19 -1.87 -3.42
N GLU A 265 -16.21 -0.98 -3.31
CA GLU A 265 -15.31 -0.59 -4.39
C GLU A 265 -14.58 -1.81 -4.96
N LEU A 266 -14.01 -2.65 -4.09
CA LEU A 266 -13.33 -3.87 -4.49
C LEU A 266 -14.28 -4.83 -5.21
N ALA A 267 -15.45 -5.10 -4.63
CA ALA A 267 -16.43 -6.00 -5.23
C ALA A 267 -16.89 -5.52 -6.61
N GLN A 268 -17.15 -4.21 -6.77
CA GLN A 268 -17.53 -3.61 -8.05
C GLN A 268 -16.41 -3.77 -9.08
N THR A 269 -15.17 -3.41 -8.72
CA THR A 269 -14.02 -3.48 -9.63
C THR A 269 -13.79 -4.91 -10.13
N LEU A 270 -13.92 -5.91 -9.24
CA LEU A 270 -13.76 -7.32 -9.61
C LEU A 270 -14.91 -7.86 -10.47
N ALA A 271 -16.13 -7.35 -10.27
CA ALA A 271 -17.28 -7.70 -11.08
C ALA A 271 -17.19 -7.10 -12.49
N GLU A 272 -16.64 -5.89 -12.63
CA GLU A 272 -16.40 -5.25 -13.93
C GLU A 272 -15.39 -6.03 -14.80
N GLN A 273 -14.49 -6.80 -14.17
CA GLN A 273 -13.52 -7.68 -14.83
C GLN A 273 -13.95 -9.16 -14.86
N ALA A 274 -15.24 -9.45 -14.66
CA ALA A 274 -15.74 -10.81 -14.63
C ALA A 274 -15.44 -11.57 -15.93
N GLY A 275 -14.90 -12.78 -15.81
CA GLY A 275 -14.54 -13.65 -16.93
C GLY A 275 -13.08 -13.57 -17.35
N ASP A 276 -12.32 -12.59 -16.86
CA ASP A 276 -10.88 -12.48 -17.08
C ASP A 276 -10.10 -12.58 -15.76
N ALA A 277 -9.50 -13.75 -15.54
CA ALA A 277 -8.78 -14.04 -14.30
C ALA A 277 -7.53 -13.14 -14.13
N GLU A 278 -6.85 -12.77 -15.22
CA GLU A 278 -5.64 -11.95 -15.16
C GLU A 278 -6.00 -10.50 -14.80
N GLN A 279 -7.06 -9.96 -15.42
CA GLN A 279 -7.54 -8.62 -15.07
C GLN A 279 -8.11 -8.55 -13.65
N GLN A 280 -8.75 -9.61 -13.15
CA GLN A 280 -9.17 -9.71 -11.74
C GLN A 280 -7.97 -9.77 -10.79
N MET A 281 -6.91 -10.49 -11.14
CA MET A 281 -5.66 -10.52 -10.38
C MET A 281 -4.99 -9.14 -10.32
N ASP A 282 -4.97 -8.41 -11.43
CA ASP A 282 -4.44 -7.04 -11.50
C ASP A 282 -5.31 -6.05 -10.71
N ALA A 283 -6.64 -6.19 -10.77
CA ALA A 283 -7.56 -5.37 -9.98
C ALA A 283 -7.35 -5.54 -8.46
N LEU A 284 -7.15 -6.78 -7.97
CA LEU A 284 -6.81 -7.04 -6.56
C LEU A 284 -5.53 -6.32 -6.15
N ARG A 285 -4.48 -6.39 -6.98
CA ARG A 285 -3.18 -5.74 -6.74
C ARG A 285 -3.30 -4.24 -6.73
N HIS A 286 -3.92 -3.67 -7.75
CA HIS A 286 -4.13 -2.22 -7.82
C HIS A 286 -4.91 -1.69 -6.62
N PHE A 287 -5.98 -2.38 -6.22
CA PHE A 287 -6.75 -2.02 -5.03
C PHE A 287 -5.87 -2.07 -3.77
N HIS A 288 -5.18 -3.19 -3.54
CA HIS A 288 -4.27 -3.33 -2.40
C HIS A 288 -3.22 -2.22 -2.37
N HIS A 289 -2.54 -1.98 -3.50
CA HIS A 289 -1.52 -0.94 -3.59
C HIS A 289 -2.07 0.46 -3.34
N THR A 290 -3.26 0.78 -3.87
CA THR A 290 -3.93 2.07 -3.61
C THR A 290 -4.23 2.24 -2.12
N GLN A 291 -4.85 1.26 -1.47
CA GLN A 291 -5.21 1.40 -0.05
C GLN A 291 -3.98 1.38 0.87
N THR A 292 -2.97 0.53 0.59
CA THR A 292 -1.69 0.55 1.31
C THR A 292 -1.00 1.90 1.18
N PHE A 293 -1.04 2.53 0.00
CA PHE A 293 -0.44 3.84 -0.21
C PHE A 293 -1.15 4.96 0.54
N ARG A 294 -2.48 4.91 0.66
CA ARG A 294 -3.25 5.84 1.51
C ARG A 294 -2.89 5.70 2.98
N LEU A 295 -2.78 4.46 3.47
CA LEU A 295 -2.31 4.18 4.83
C LEU A 295 -0.87 4.68 5.06
N LEU A 296 0.01 4.51 4.06
CA LEU A 296 1.38 5.04 4.09
C LEU A 296 1.43 6.57 4.18
N ALA A 297 0.61 7.27 3.41
CA ALA A 297 0.55 8.72 3.48
C ALA A 297 0.07 9.21 4.86
N GLN A 298 -0.91 8.52 5.46
CA GLN A 298 -1.40 8.83 6.81
C GLN A 298 -0.34 8.57 7.88
N ASP A 299 0.34 7.43 7.81
CA ASP A 299 1.46 7.05 8.66
C ASP A 299 2.61 8.07 8.60
N LEU A 300 3.08 8.41 7.39
CA LEU A 300 4.13 9.41 7.20
C LEU A 300 3.73 10.82 7.65
N SER A 301 2.43 11.12 7.69
CA SER A 301 1.90 12.38 8.24
C SER A 301 1.72 12.36 9.77
N GLY A 302 2.05 11.25 10.43
CA GLY A 302 1.93 11.10 11.89
C GLY A 302 0.50 10.91 12.39
N ARG A 303 -0.46 10.57 11.51
CA ARG A 303 -1.88 10.37 11.89
C ARG A 303 -2.15 9.00 12.50
N LEU A 304 -1.30 8.01 12.21
CA LEU A 304 -1.45 6.63 12.68
C LEU A 304 -0.32 6.28 13.64
N THR A 305 -0.66 5.60 14.74
CA THR A 305 0.34 4.87 15.52
C THR A 305 0.69 3.56 14.80
N VAL A 306 1.81 2.93 15.16
CA VAL A 306 2.23 1.65 14.55
C VAL A 306 1.21 0.54 14.80
N GLU A 307 0.56 0.53 15.96
CA GLU A 307 -0.51 -0.42 16.28
C GLU A 307 -1.73 -0.19 15.39
N ARG A 308 -2.17 1.06 15.27
CA ARG A 308 -3.34 1.40 14.45
C ARG A 308 -3.08 1.11 12.96
N LEU A 309 -1.88 1.41 12.48
CA LEU A 309 -1.44 1.05 11.13
C LEU A 309 -1.48 -0.47 10.93
N ALA A 310 -0.95 -1.25 11.88
CA ALA A 310 -0.94 -2.70 11.79
C ALA A 310 -2.35 -3.31 11.79
N ASP A 311 -3.28 -2.73 12.57
CA ASP A 311 -4.70 -3.08 12.52
C ASP A 311 -5.29 -2.83 11.13
N HIS A 312 -5.03 -1.65 10.53
CA HIS A 312 -5.51 -1.33 9.19
C HIS A 312 -4.91 -2.23 8.11
N LEU A 313 -3.61 -2.49 8.14
CA LEU A 313 -2.95 -3.40 7.20
C LEU A 313 -3.50 -4.83 7.33
N SER A 314 -3.79 -5.28 8.56
CA SER A 314 -4.39 -6.60 8.81
C SER A 314 -5.81 -6.69 8.29
N ALA A 315 -6.64 -5.67 8.53
CA ALA A 315 -8.01 -5.62 8.02
C ALA A 315 -8.07 -5.52 6.48
N LEU A 316 -7.14 -4.78 5.86
CA LEU A 316 -7.00 -4.74 4.40
C LEU A 316 -6.63 -6.11 3.84
N THR A 317 -5.71 -6.80 4.50
CA THR A 317 -5.29 -8.16 4.11
C THR A 317 -6.45 -9.15 4.25
N ASP A 318 -7.24 -9.08 5.32
CA ASP A 318 -8.43 -9.91 5.52
C ASP A 318 -9.45 -9.71 4.39
N LEU A 319 -9.72 -8.45 4.02
CA LEU A 319 -10.63 -8.09 2.92
C LEU A 319 -10.15 -8.67 1.57
N VAL A 320 -8.87 -8.48 1.26
CA VAL A 320 -8.28 -8.96 0.00
C VAL A 320 -8.24 -10.49 -0.06
N LEU A 321 -7.93 -11.16 1.04
CA LEU A 321 -7.94 -12.63 1.13
C LEU A 321 -9.35 -13.20 0.96
N ALA A 322 -10.37 -12.56 1.54
CA ALA A 322 -11.77 -12.96 1.35
C ALA A 322 -12.19 -12.83 -0.12
N ALA A 323 -11.91 -11.69 -0.76
CA ALA A 323 -12.21 -11.50 -2.18
C ALA A 323 -11.46 -12.50 -3.08
N THR A 324 -10.19 -12.79 -2.77
CA THR A 324 -9.37 -13.76 -3.49
C THR A 324 -9.95 -15.17 -3.38
N LEU A 325 -10.39 -15.57 -2.17
CA LEU A 325 -11.01 -16.87 -1.93
C LEU A 325 -12.32 -17.01 -2.73
N ASP A 326 -13.17 -15.98 -2.73
CA ASP A 326 -14.44 -15.98 -3.45
C ASP A 326 -14.23 -16.12 -4.96
N LEU A 327 -13.27 -15.37 -5.52
CA LEU A 327 -12.91 -15.47 -6.94
C LEU A 327 -12.34 -16.84 -7.30
N CYS A 328 -11.38 -17.34 -6.52
CA CYS A 328 -10.80 -18.66 -6.74
C CYS A 328 -11.87 -19.75 -6.67
N TRP A 329 -12.82 -19.64 -5.73
CA TRP A 329 -13.94 -20.57 -5.62
C TRP A 329 -14.84 -20.51 -6.85
N SER A 330 -15.24 -19.31 -7.29
CA SER A 330 -16.14 -19.12 -8.44
C SER A 330 -15.61 -19.78 -9.72
N GLN A 331 -14.28 -19.82 -9.89
CA GLN A 331 -13.62 -20.37 -11.08
C GLN A 331 -13.46 -21.90 -11.03
N ILE A 332 -13.38 -22.49 -9.84
CA ILE A 332 -13.27 -23.96 -9.69
C ILE A 332 -14.63 -24.61 -9.43
N ALA A 333 -15.63 -23.82 -9.07
CA ALA A 333 -16.95 -24.30 -8.73
C ALA A 333 -17.88 -24.34 -9.93
N LYS A 334 -18.72 -25.38 -10.00
CA LYS A 334 -19.84 -25.40 -10.95
C LYS A 334 -20.79 -24.24 -10.62
N HIS A 335 -21.41 -23.67 -11.66
CA HIS A 335 -22.41 -22.63 -11.49
C HIS A 335 -23.50 -23.06 -10.47
N GLY A 336 -23.84 -22.18 -9.53
CA GLY A 336 -24.80 -22.47 -8.45
C GLY A 336 -24.27 -23.33 -7.30
N ALA A 337 -22.96 -23.63 -7.24
CA ALA A 337 -22.38 -24.32 -6.10
C ALA A 337 -22.50 -23.49 -4.81
N ARG A 338 -22.78 -24.17 -3.69
CA ARG A 338 -22.74 -23.54 -2.37
C ARG A 338 -21.33 -22.99 -2.06
N PRO A 339 -21.22 -21.96 -1.21
CA PRO A 339 -19.92 -21.48 -0.73
C PRO A 339 -19.06 -22.61 -0.15
N PRO A 340 -17.72 -22.50 -0.24
CA PRO A 340 -16.83 -23.54 0.25
C PRO A 340 -16.83 -23.56 1.78
N ARG A 341 -16.84 -24.76 2.39
CA ARG A 341 -16.55 -24.91 3.83
C ARG A 341 -15.04 -24.94 4.01
N PHE A 342 -14.42 -23.78 3.83
CA PHE A 342 -12.97 -23.56 3.79
C PHE A 342 -12.63 -22.33 4.63
N ALA A 343 -11.51 -22.36 5.32
CA ALA A 343 -11.03 -21.26 6.16
C ALA A 343 -9.55 -21.01 5.92
N ILE A 344 -9.19 -19.73 5.84
CA ILE A 344 -7.82 -19.23 5.87
C ILE A 344 -7.54 -18.78 7.30
N ILE A 345 -6.52 -19.38 7.90
CA ILE A 345 -6.06 -19.06 9.25
C ILE A 345 -4.75 -18.29 9.13
N GLY A 346 -4.70 -17.09 9.68
CA GLY A 346 -3.50 -16.28 9.75
C GLY A 346 -2.71 -16.61 11.01
N TYR A 347 -1.41 -16.84 10.86
CA TYR A 347 -0.43 -17.01 11.94
C TYR A 347 0.53 -15.81 11.96
N GLY A 348 1.50 -15.83 12.88
CA GLY A 348 2.57 -14.86 12.92
C GLY A 348 2.07 -13.41 13.02
N LYS A 349 2.56 -12.54 12.13
CA LYS A 349 2.20 -11.12 12.13
C LYS A 349 0.75 -10.88 11.71
N LEU A 350 0.26 -11.55 10.66
CA LEU A 350 -1.14 -11.45 10.24
C LEU A 350 -2.08 -11.92 11.37
N GLY A 351 -1.69 -13.03 11.99
CA GLY A 351 -2.38 -13.62 13.12
C GLY A 351 -2.51 -12.65 14.28
N GLY A 352 -1.38 -12.11 14.75
CA GLY A 352 -1.35 -11.16 15.88
C GLY A 352 -1.76 -9.72 15.56
N LYS A 353 -2.20 -9.43 14.33
CA LYS A 353 -2.49 -8.07 13.84
C LYS A 353 -1.30 -7.11 13.95
N GLU A 354 -0.13 -7.59 13.54
CA GLU A 354 1.16 -6.90 13.64
C GLU A 354 1.84 -6.74 12.27
N LEU A 355 1.04 -6.66 11.20
CA LEU A 355 1.57 -6.44 9.86
C LEU A 355 2.25 -5.07 9.75
N GLY A 356 3.40 -5.05 9.09
CA GLY A 356 3.99 -3.87 8.45
C GLY A 356 4.03 -4.03 6.93
N TYR A 357 4.43 -3.00 6.19
CA TYR A 357 4.29 -2.95 4.74
C TYR A 357 4.99 -4.05 3.93
N ALA A 358 6.04 -4.66 4.47
CA ALA A 358 6.83 -5.71 3.82
C ALA A 358 6.72 -7.04 4.59
N SER A 359 5.55 -7.34 5.16
CA SER A 359 5.34 -8.57 5.91
C SER A 359 4.84 -9.69 5.01
N ASP A 360 5.43 -10.87 5.18
CA ASP A 360 4.92 -12.11 4.60
C ASP A 360 3.62 -12.54 5.31
N LEU A 361 2.81 -13.34 4.63
CA LEU A 361 1.59 -13.91 5.18
C LEU A 361 1.80 -15.35 5.61
N ASP A 362 1.84 -15.58 6.92
CA ASP A 362 1.84 -16.93 7.50
C ASP A 362 0.42 -17.51 7.44
N LEU A 363 0.15 -18.46 6.54
CA LEU A 363 -1.19 -18.98 6.29
C LEU A 363 -1.30 -20.50 6.51
N VAL A 364 -2.41 -20.92 7.13
CA VAL A 364 -2.84 -22.31 7.21
C VAL A 364 -4.24 -22.44 6.62
N PHE A 365 -4.43 -23.43 5.75
CA PHE A 365 -5.73 -23.67 5.11
C PHE A 365 -6.45 -24.86 5.74
N LEU A 366 -7.70 -24.63 6.14
CA LEU A 366 -8.57 -25.64 6.74
C LEU A 366 -9.82 -25.83 5.89
N TYR A 367 -10.36 -27.05 5.88
CA TYR A 367 -11.68 -27.33 5.32
C TYR A 367 -12.49 -28.24 6.23
N ASP A 368 -13.80 -28.24 6.02
CA ASP A 368 -14.70 -29.19 6.66
C ASP A 368 -15.57 -29.92 5.63
N VAL A 369 -15.89 -31.18 5.94
CA VAL A 369 -16.73 -32.05 5.13
C VAL A 369 -17.86 -32.56 6.02
N ALA A 370 -19.11 -32.40 5.60
CA ALA A 370 -20.22 -32.97 6.35
C ALA A 370 -20.09 -34.50 6.39
N LYS A 371 -20.30 -35.11 7.56
CA LYS A 371 -20.13 -36.56 7.79
C LYS A 371 -20.96 -37.46 6.85
N HIS A 372 -22.03 -36.93 6.23
CA HIS A 372 -22.92 -37.66 5.31
C HIS A 372 -22.90 -37.08 3.89
N ASP A 373 -21.80 -36.42 3.51
CA ASP A 373 -21.67 -35.85 2.18
C ASP A 373 -21.35 -36.93 1.15
N ARG A 374 -22.27 -37.12 0.19
CA ARG A 374 -22.15 -38.05 -0.94
C ARG A 374 -20.92 -37.80 -1.84
N TYR A 375 -20.25 -36.66 -1.71
CA TYR A 375 -19.02 -36.32 -2.43
C TYR A 375 -17.77 -36.27 -1.55
N ALA A 376 -17.82 -36.80 -0.32
CA ALA A 376 -16.74 -36.73 0.67
C ALA A 376 -15.37 -37.19 0.13
N THR A 377 -15.32 -38.17 -0.78
CA THR A 377 -14.07 -38.71 -1.36
C THR A 377 -13.37 -37.76 -2.33
N THR A 378 -14.11 -36.97 -3.10
CA THR A 378 -13.56 -36.02 -4.10
C THR A 378 -13.32 -34.60 -3.55
N ARG A 379 -13.87 -34.30 -2.36
CA ARG A 379 -13.78 -32.96 -1.74
C ARG A 379 -12.38 -32.55 -1.29
N PRO A 380 -11.55 -33.43 -0.70
CA PRO A 380 -10.17 -33.08 -0.33
C PRO A 380 -9.39 -32.52 -1.52
N GLN A 381 -9.41 -33.21 -2.67
CA GLN A 381 -8.75 -32.75 -3.90
C GLN A 381 -9.27 -31.40 -4.40
N ARG A 382 -10.56 -31.09 -4.21
CA ARG A 382 -11.13 -29.80 -4.58
C ARG A 382 -10.64 -28.68 -3.66
N TYR A 383 -10.56 -28.91 -2.35
CA TYR A 383 -10.02 -27.92 -1.42
C TYR A 383 -8.49 -27.77 -1.53
N THR A 384 -7.76 -28.84 -1.88
CA THR A 384 -6.33 -28.73 -2.22
C THR A 384 -6.14 -27.84 -3.44
N ARG A 385 -6.93 -28.04 -4.51
CA ARG A 385 -6.91 -27.15 -5.68
C ARG A 385 -7.30 -25.71 -5.35
N LEU A 386 -8.26 -25.51 -4.45
CA LEU A 386 -8.62 -24.17 -3.97
C LEU A 386 -7.45 -23.50 -3.25
N ALA A 387 -6.84 -24.19 -2.28
CA ALA A 387 -5.69 -23.68 -1.54
C ALA A 387 -4.50 -23.35 -2.46
N GLN A 388 -4.19 -24.23 -3.42
CA GLN A 388 -3.16 -23.99 -4.44
C GLN A 388 -3.48 -22.73 -5.26
N ARG A 389 -4.72 -22.61 -5.75
CA ARG A 389 -5.14 -21.48 -6.58
C ARG A 389 -5.11 -20.16 -5.82
N VAL A 390 -5.59 -20.15 -4.57
CA VAL A 390 -5.48 -18.98 -3.68
C VAL A 390 -4.02 -18.60 -3.52
N ASN A 391 -3.14 -19.56 -3.20
CA ASN A 391 -1.71 -19.29 -3.05
C ASN A 391 -1.07 -18.73 -4.34
N THR A 392 -1.41 -19.27 -5.51
CA THR A 392 -0.99 -18.75 -6.82
C THR A 392 -1.46 -17.30 -7.02
N TRP A 393 -2.71 -16.99 -6.71
CA TRP A 393 -3.25 -15.63 -6.86
C TRP A 393 -2.52 -14.60 -6.01
N LEU A 394 -2.08 -14.99 -4.81
CA LEU A 394 -1.30 -14.15 -3.90
C LEU A 394 0.13 -13.95 -4.40
N THR A 395 0.78 -15.01 -4.89
CA THR A 395 2.24 -15.03 -5.13
C THR A 395 2.68 -14.78 -6.57
N THR A 396 1.83 -15.04 -7.57
CA THR A 396 2.19 -14.83 -8.97
C THR A 396 2.47 -13.35 -9.25
N THR A 397 3.52 -13.07 -10.02
CA THR A 397 3.80 -11.72 -10.49
C THR A 397 3.02 -11.45 -11.77
N THR A 398 2.24 -10.37 -11.79
CA THR A 398 1.53 -9.89 -12.98
C THR A 398 2.09 -8.52 -13.42
N ALA A 399 1.48 -7.87 -14.41
CA ALA A 399 1.84 -6.50 -14.78
C ALA A 399 1.65 -5.49 -13.63
N ALA A 400 0.74 -5.78 -12.70
CA ALA A 400 0.52 -4.99 -11.48
C ALA A 400 1.48 -5.36 -10.32
N GLY A 401 2.33 -6.38 -10.46
CA GLY A 401 3.28 -6.84 -9.44
C GLY A 401 2.87 -8.13 -8.73
N ARG A 402 3.44 -8.38 -7.56
CA ARG A 402 3.05 -9.48 -6.64
C ARG A 402 2.11 -8.91 -5.57
N LEU A 403 1.11 -9.69 -5.16
CA LEU A 403 0.16 -9.25 -4.13
C LEU A 403 0.74 -9.47 -2.73
N PHE A 404 1.17 -10.69 -2.41
CA PHE A 404 1.86 -11.02 -1.16
C PHE A 404 2.92 -12.11 -1.35
N GLU A 405 3.89 -12.15 -0.45
CA GLU A 405 4.64 -13.37 -0.15
C GLU A 405 3.86 -14.19 0.88
N THR A 406 3.96 -15.52 0.80
CA THR A 406 3.23 -16.44 1.68
C THR A 406 4.17 -17.45 2.31
N ASP A 407 4.05 -17.65 3.62
CA ASP A 407 4.70 -18.73 4.36
C ASP A 407 3.64 -19.74 4.81
N LEU A 408 3.79 -20.99 4.39
CA LEU A 408 2.83 -22.06 4.67
C LEU A 408 3.39 -23.12 5.63
N ARG A 409 4.54 -22.85 6.26
CA ARG A 409 5.29 -23.85 7.04
C ARG A 409 4.72 -24.12 8.44
N LEU A 410 3.82 -23.26 8.93
CA LEU A 410 3.15 -23.44 10.23
C LEU A 410 1.92 -24.37 10.18
N ARG A 411 1.65 -25.00 9.03
CA ARG A 411 0.61 -26.04 8.91
C ARG A 411 1.05 -27.35 9.60
N PRO A 412 0.12 -28.23 9.99
CA PRO A 412 0.46 -29.55 10.53
C PRO A 412 1.50 -30.29 9.67
N ASP A 413 2.51 -30.88 10.31
CA ASP A 413 3.65 -31.56 9.67
C ASP A 413 4.55 -30.66 8.79
N GLY A 414 4.37 -29.33 8.88
CA GLY A 414 5.19 -28.33 8.20
C GLY A 414 5.25 -28.54 6.69
N GLU A 415 6.46 -28.45 6.11
CA GLU A 415 6.68 -28.63 4.67
C GLU A 415 6.30 -30.02 4.15
N SER A 416 6.40 -31.04 5.00
CA SER A 416 6.03 -32.43 4.67
C SER A 416 4.53 -32.68 4.76
N GLY A 417 3.78 -31.78 5.38
CA GLY A 417 2.34 -31.86 5.56
C GLY A 417 1.53 -31.46 4.34
N LEU A 418 0.27 -31.90 4.31
CA LEU A 418 -0.70 -31.51 3.30
C LEU A 418 -0.89 -29.98 3.31
N LEU A 419 -0.97 -29.38 2.12
CA LEU A 419 -1.23 -27.94 1.95
C LEU A 419 -2.52 -27.47 2.65
N VAL A 420 -3.53 -28.34 2.68
CA VAL A 420 -4.80 -28.09 3.34
C VAL A 420 -5.17 -29.29 4.21
N SER A 421 -5.60 -29.02 5.43
CA SER A 421 -6.01 -30.06 6.40
C SER A 421 -7.51 -30.03 6.63
N SER A 422 -8.11 -31.21 6.84
CA SER A 422 -9.47 -31.24 7.38
C SER A 422 -9.46 -30.71 8.81
N PHE A 423 -10.53 -30.04 9.22
CA PHE A 423 -10.61 -29.48 10.57
C PHE A 423 -10.48 -30.56 11.66
N SER A 424 -11.04 -31.76 11.41
CA SER A 424 -10.87 -32.91 12.31
C SER A 424 -9.41 -33.37 12.41
N ALA A 425 -8.65 -33.38 11.30
CA ALA A 425 -7.24 -33.76 11.31
C ALA A 425 -6.40 -32.71 12.04
N PHE A 426 -6.66 -31.42 11.78
CA PHE A 426 -6.01 -30.33 12.50
C PHE A 426 -6.22 -30.44 14.01
N ARG A 427 -7.47 -30.66 14.46
CA ARG A 427 -7.80 -30.88 15.88
C ARG A 427 -7.00 -32.04 16.47
N LYS A 428 -6.99 -33.18 15.79
CA LYS A 428 -6.27 -34.37 16.25
C LYS A 428 -4.77 -34.08 16.38
N TYR A 429 -4.18 -33.50 15.34
CA TYR A 429 -2.76 -33.14 15.33
C TYR A 429 -2.39 -32.20 16.48
N GLN A 430 -3.14 -31.12 16.66
CA GLN A 430 -2.85 -30.13 17.70
C GLN A 430 -2.95 -30.70 19.12
N ARG A 431 -3.74 -31.75 19.34
CA ARG A 431 -3.92 -32.38 20.65
C ARG A 431 -2.92 -33.51 20.93
N GLU A 432 -2.55 -34.26 19.90
CA GLU A 432 -1.81 -35.52 20.06
C GLU A 432 -0.35 -35.44 19.60
N HIS A 433 0.00 -34.50 18.70
CA HIS A 433 1.30 -34.50 18.02
C HIS A 433 2.03 -33.16 18.04
N ALA A 434 1.32 -32.04 18.22
CA ALA A 434 1.92 -30.72 18.16
C ALA A 434 2.91 -30.47 19.29
N TRP A 435 4.05 -29.87 18.93
CA TRP A 435 5.09 -29.48 19.88
C TRP A 435 4.70 -28.20 20.65
N PRO A 436 5.30 -27.93 21.83
CA PRO A 436 5.02 -26.70 22.59
C PRO A 436 5.21 -25.41 21.78
N TRP A 437 6.19 -25.35 20.88
CA TRP A 437 6.42 -24.18 20.02
C TRP A 437 5.31 -23.97 18.97
N GLU A 438 4.62 -25.04 18.54
CA GLU A 438 3.46 -24.92 17.66
C GLU A 438 2.26 -24.34 18.41
N HIS A 439 2.09 -24.72 19.69
CA HIS A 439 1.12 -24.08 20.57
C HIS A 439 1.50 -22.63 20.86
N GLN A 440 2.79 -22.29 20.96
CA GLN A 440 3.23 -20.88 21.02
C GLN A 440 2.80 -20.12 19.77
N ALA A 441 3.02 -20.67 18.57
CA ALA A 441 2.56 -20.04 17.32
C ALA A 441 1.03 -19.92 17.27
N LEU A 442 0.31 -20.91 17.80
CA LEU A 442 -1.15 -20.95 17.87
C LEU A 442 -1.75 -19.84 18.76
N THR A 443 -1.00 -19.31 19.74
CA THR A 443 -1.46 -18.16 20.55
C THR A 443 -1.80 -16.93 19.70
N ARG A 444 -1.09 -16.76 18.57
CA ARG A 444 -1.27 -15.66 17.63
C ARG A 444 -2.20 -16.00 16.47
N ALA A 445 -2.58 -17.27 16.31
CA ALA A 445 -3.40 -17.68 15.19
C ALA A 445 -4.81 -17.11 15.26
N ARG A 446 -5.41 -16.78 14.12
CA ARG A 446 -6.82 -16.40 14.03
C ARG A 446 -7.45 -16.78 12.70
N PHE A 447 -8.77 -16.90 12.70
CA PHE A 447 -9.56 -16.87 11.48
C PHE A 447 -9.37 -15.52 10.74
N VAL A 448 -9.14 -15.60 9.42
CA VAL A 448 -8.92 -14.46 8.54
C VAL A 448 -10.04 -14.35 7.50
N ALA A 449 -10.31 -15.43 6.76
CA ALA A 449 -11.29 -15.42 5.68
C ALA A 449 -11.89 -16.81 5.43
N GLY A 450 -13.11 -16.86 4.88
CA GLY A 450 -13.81 -18.10 4.50
C GLY A 450 -15.12 -18.34 5.24
N ASP A 451 -15.48 -19.61 5.45
CA ASP A 451 -16.72 -20.01 6.11
C ASP A 451 -16.72 -19.60 7.59
N ALA A 452 -17.58 -18.66 7.95
CA ALA A 452 -17.64 -18.10 9.31
C ALA A 452 -17.95 -19.16 10.38
N ARG A 453 -18.70 -20.22 10.04
CA ARG A 453 -18.99 -21.32 10.98
C ARG A 453 -17.75 -22.15 11.26
N LEU A 454 -16.98 -22.49 10.24
CA LEU A 454 -15.68 -23.13 10.40
C LEU A 454 -14.69 -22.22 11.14
N GLY A 455 -14.68 -20.91 10.87
CA GLY A 455 -13.90 -19.93 11.60
C GLY A 455 -14.21 -19.92 13.11
N ALA A 456 -15.50 -19.88 13.47
CA ALA A 456 -15.92 -19.95 14.87
C ALA A 456 -15.53 -21.29 15.54
N ALA A 457 -15.64 -22.40 14.80
CA ALA A 457 -15.21 -23.71 15.29
C ALA A 457 -13.69 -23.77 15.52
N PHE A 458 -12.90 -23.17 14.61
CA PHE A 458 -11.45 -23.04 14.77
C PHE A 458 -11.09 -22.22 16.01
N GLU A 459 -11.70 -21.05 16.23
CA GLU A 459 -11.41 -20.22 17.40
C GLU A 459 -11.73 -20.94 18.72
N SER A 460 -12.86 -21.66 18.77
CA SER A 460 -13.22 -22.47 19.93
C SER A 460 -12.21 -23.60 20.19
N GLU A 461 -11.72 -24.26 19.13
CA GLU A 461 -10.69 -25.29 19.28
C GLU A 461 -9.35 -24.69 19.70
N ARG A 462 -8.96 -23.55 19.13
CA ARG A 462 -7.77 -22.80 19.48
C ARG A 462 -7.76 -22.47 20.96
N GLU A 463 -8.84 -21.86 21.47
CA GLU A 463 -9.02 -21.57 22.89
C GLU A 463 -8.90 -22.84 23.75
N ALA A 464 -9.57 -23.93 23.36
CA ALA A 464 -9.50 -25.19 24.09
C ALA A 464 -8.08 -25.78 24.15
N ILE A 465 -7.28 -25.67 23.07
CA ILE A 465 -5.88 -26.11 23.03
C ILE A 465 -5.02 -25.22 23.94
N LEU A 466 -5.21 -23.91 23.90
CA LEU A 466 -4.47 -22.98 24.75
C LEU A 466 -4.78 -23.21 26.23
N CYS A 467 -6.02 -23.55 26.57
CA CYS A 467 -6.46 -23.89 27.92
C CYS A 467 -6.11 -25.31 28.40
N LEU A 468 -5.35 -26.10 27.65
CA LEU A 468 -4.87 -27.39 28.15
C LEU A 468 -3.99 -27.19 29.41
N PRO A 469 -4.16 -28.01 30.46
CA PRO A 469 -3.26 -27.98 31.61
C PRO A 469 -1.86 -28.44 31.18
N ARG A 470 -0.83 -27.72 31.63
CA ARG A 470 0.58 -28.00 31.34
C ARG A 470 1.38 -27.93 32.63
N ASP A 471 2.45 -28.70 32.72
CA ASP A 471 3.48 -28.48 33.74
C ASP A 471 4.23 -27.17 33.42
N PRO A 472 4.17 -26.14 34.27
CA PRO A 472 4.81 -24.85 34.01
C PRO A 472 6.33 -24.97 33.87
N HIS A 473 6.98 -25.89 34.60
CA HIS A 473 8.44 -26.03 34.56
C HIS A 473 8.90 -26.62 33.22
N ALA A 474 8.34 -27.77 32.82
CA ALA A 474 8.65 -28.36 31.51
C ALA A 474 8.31 -27.42 30.34
N LEU A 475 7.22 -26.65 30.45
CA LEU A 475 6.86 -25.65 29.44
C LEU A 475 7.91 -24.51 29.38
N ALA A 476 8.34 -23.99 30.52
CA ALA A 476 9.36 -22.94 30.60
C ALA A 476 10.68 -23.39 29.93
N GLU A 477 11.15 -24.61 30.23
CA GLU A 477 12.35 -25.18 29.60
C GLU A 477 12.21 -25.27 28.07
N ALA A 478 11.07 -25.76 27.58
CA ALA A 478 10.81 -25.88 26.15
C ALA A 478 10.80 -24.50 25.44
N VAL A 479 10.17 -23.49 26.05
CA VAL A 479 10.09 -22.12 25.52
C VAL A 479 11.49 -21.48 25.48
N VAL A 480 12.27 -21.60 26.56
CA VAL A 480 13.64 -21.06 26.63
C VAL A 480 14.57 -21.75 25.65
N ALA A 481 14.50 -23.08 25.52
CA ALA A 481 15.27 -23.83 24.54
C ALA A 481 14.96 -23.38 23.10
N MET A 482 13.67 -23.18 22.79
CA MET A 482 13.26 -22.65 21.48
C MET A 482 13.76 -21.22 21.27
N ARG A 483 13.72 -20.36 22.29
CA ARG A 483 14.23 -18.99 22.21
C ARG A 483 15.72 -18.95 21.89
N ARG A 484 16.52 -19.79 22.55
CA ARG A 484 17.97 -19.96 22.31
C ARG A 484 18.22 -20.44 20.87
N LYS A 485 17.45 -21.42 20.38
CA LYS A 485 17.54 -21.89 18.99
C LYS A 485 17.23 -20.78 17.97
N MET A 486 16.17 -19.99 18.20
CA MET A 486 15.81 -18.86 17.33
C MET A 486 16.88 -17.78 17.32
N PHE A 487 17.48 -17.49 18.48
CA PHE A 487 18.59 -16.53 18.61
C PHE A 487 19.79 -16.94 17.75
N ALA A 488 20.22 -18.21 17.86
CA ALA A 488 21.35 -18.73 17.09
C ALA A 488 21.14 -18.66 15.57
N GLY A 489 19.88 -18.71 15.10
CA GLY A 489 19.52 -18.57 13.69
C GLY A 489 19.54 -17.12 13.16
N HIS A 490 19.67 -16.12 14.04
CA HIS A 490 19.67 -14.70 13.68
C HIS A 490 20.86 -13.95 14.28
N PRO A 491 22.11 -14.32 13.93
CA PRO A 491 23.28 -13.67 14.50
C PRO A 491 23.34 -12.18 14.13
N ASN A 492 23.65 -11.35 15.13
CA ASN A 492 23.93 -9.93 14.94
C ASN A 492 25.44 -9.68 15.10
N PRO A 493 26.18 -9.48 13.99
CA PRO A 493 27.63 -9.25 14.05
C PRO A 493 28.01 -7.79 14.34
N THR A 494 27.04 -6.90 14.55
CA THR A 494 27.27 -5.46 14.72
C THR A 494 27.23 -5.05 16.19
N ALA A 495 27.81 -3.90 16.51
CA ALA A 495 27.68 -3.29 17.85
C ALA A 495 26.29 -2.65 18.09
N LEU A 496 25.43 -2.61 17.07
CA LEU A 496 24.07 -2.11 17.18
C LEU A 496 23.17 -3.19 17.79
N PHE A 497 22.08 -2.76 18.43
CA PHE A 497 21.04 -3.63 18.96
C PHE A 497 19.99 -3.93 17.89
N ASP A 498 19.80 -5.20 17.53
CA ASP A 498 18.66 -5.67 16.74
C ASP A 498 17.42 -5.70 17.62
N VAL A 499 16.50 -4.75 17.40
CA VAL A 499 15.33 -4.56 18.26
C VAL A 499 14.41 -5.79 18.30
N LYS A 500 14.50 -6.68 17.30
CA LYS A 500 13.64 -7.85 17.19
C LYS A 500 14.28 -9.08 17.81
N HIS A 501 15.45 -9.50 17.32
CA HIS A 501 15.98 -10.83 17.59
C HIS A 501 17.04 -10.87 18.68
N ASP A 502 17.70 -9.76 19.02
CA ASP A 502 18.71 -9.74 20.08
C ASP A 502 18.08 -10.01 21.46
N ALA A 503 18.93 -10.41 22.41
CA ALA A 503 18.52 -10.56 23.79
C ALA A 503 17.91 -9.26 24.34
N ARG A 504 16.78 -9.43 25.03
CA ARG A 504 15.93 -8.38 25.60
C ARG A 504 15.26 -7.50 24.53
N GLY A 505 15.04 -8.05 23.34
CA GLY A 505 14.28 -7.45 22.23
C GLY A 505 12.82 -7.86 22.20
N MET A 506 12.15 -7.56 21.08
CA MET A 506 10.71 -7.83 20.90
C MET A 506 10.35 -9.31 21.03
N VAL A 507 11.20 -10.20 20.49
CA VAL A 507 10.94 -11.65 20.51
C VAL A 507 10.91 -12.18 21.95
N ASP A 508 11.69 -11.61 22.86
CA ASP A 508 11.63 -11.94 24.29
C ASP A 508 10.31 -11.48 24.92
N ILE A 509 9.75 -10.35 24.51
CA ILE A 509 8.42 -9.97 25.01
C ILE A 509 7.36 -10.96 24.48
N GLU A 510 7.43 -11.30 23.19
CA GLU A 510 6.49 -12.23 22.54
C GLU A 510 6.53 -13.62 23.19
N PHE A 511 7.71 -14.17 23.45
CA PHE A 511 7.85 -15.50 24.06
C PHE A 511 7.38 -15.51 25.52
N ALA A 512 7.62 -14.44 26.29
CA ALA A 512 7.13 -14.34 27.66
C ALA A 512 5.60 -14.30 27.69
N VAL A 513 4.97 -13.50 26.82
CA VAL A 513 3.51 -13.46 26.69
C VAL A 513 2.95 -14.82 26.27
N GLN A 514 3.55 -15.47 25.28
CA GLN A 514 3.13 -16.81 24.83
C GLN A 514 3.22 -17.85 25.95
N TYR A 515 4.30 -17.83 26.72
CA TYR A 515 4.46 -18.68 27.90
C TYR A 515 3.36 -18.40 28.93
N LEU A 516 3.11 -17.14 29.29
CA LEU A 516 2.06 -16.77 30.25
C LEU A 516 0.68 -17.25 29.80
N VAL A 517 0.37 -17.14 28.51
CA VAL A 517 -0.86 -17.68 27.93
C VAL A 517 -0.91 -19.20 28.12
N LEU A 518 0.09 -19.94 27.65
CA LEU A 518 0.09 -21.41 27.68
C LEU A 518 0.14 -21.99 29.10
N ALA A 519 0.82 -21.33 30.04
CA ALA A 519 0.94 -21.74 31.43
C ALA A 519 -0.35 -21.48 32.22
N HIS A 520 -1.05 -20.38 31.94
CA HIS A 520 -2.13 -19.90 32.82
C HIS A 520 -3.53 -19.89 32.19
N ALA A 521 -3.68 -20.04 30.87
CA ALA A 521 -4.99 -19.98 30.21
C ALA A 521 -5.98 -21.06 30.70
N HIS A 522 -5.50 -22.22 31.18
CA HIS A 522 -6.36 -23.25 31.77
C HIS A 522 -7.15 -22.76 32.99
N ARG A 523 -6.62 -21.79 33.75
CA ARG A 523 -7.30 -21.10 34.86
C ARG A 523 -7.89 -19.76 34.45
N HIS A 524 -7.30 -19.12 33.44
CA HIS A 524 -7.66 -17.77 33.01
C HIS A 524 -7.90 -17.71 31.48
N PRO A 525 -9.04 -18.21 30.98
CA PRO A 525 -9.33 -18.23 29.53
C PRO A 525 -9.25 -16.86 28.84
N ARG A 526 -9.41 -15.76 29.59
CA ARG A 526 -9.21 -14.38 29.10
C ARG A 526 -7.86 -14.15 28.41
N LEU A 527 -6.82 -14.91 28.77
CA LEU A 527 -5.49 -14.86 28.14
C LEU A 527 -5.47 -15.40 26.70
N THR A 528 -6.47 -16.18 26.29
CA THR A 528 -6.51 -16.76 24.93
C THR A 528 -6.97 -15.75 23.86
N ARG A 529 -7.42 -14.56 24.27
CA ARG A 529 -7.92 -13.53 23.35
C ARG A 529 -6.77 -13.00 22.50
N ASN A 530 -7.00 -12.90 21.19
CA ASN A 530 -6.03 -12.32 20.27
C ASN A 530 -6.12 -10.78 20.29
N LEU A 531 -5.47 -10.17 21.28
CA LEU A 531 -5.48 -8.71 21.55
C LEU A 531 -4.11 -8.04 21.38
N GLY A 532 -3.09 -8.80 20.98
CA GLY A 532 -1.70 -8.33 20.92
C GLY A 532 -0.97 -8.35 22.27
N ASN A 533 0.35 -8.23 22.21
CA ASN A 533 1.23 -8.42 23.38
C ASN A 533 0.97 -7.40 24.50
N ILE A 534 0.73 -6.13 24.14
CA ILE A 534 0.49 -5.04 25.09
C ILE A 534 -0.76 -5.32 25.96
N ALA A 535 -1.87 -5.68 25.32
CA ALA A 535 -3.11 -5.97 26.03
C ALA A 535 -3.02 -7.27 26.85
N LEU A 536 -2.26 -8.25 26.39
CA LEU A 536 -2.04 -9.49 27.14
C LEU A 536 -1.14 -9.28 28.37
N LEU A 537 -0.17 -8.37 28.32
CA LEU A 537 0.61 -7.96 29.50
C LEU A 537 -0.27 -7.27 30.56
N ASP A 538 -1.18 -6.38 30.13
CA ASP A 538 -2.18 -5.75 31.01
C ASP A 538 -3.12 -6.80 31.64
N ILE A 539 -3.63 -7.76 30.85
CA ILE A 539 -4.45 -8.85 31.39
C ILE A 539 -3.66 -9.70 32.39
N ALA A 540 -2.41 -10.05 32.10
CA ALA A 540 -1.57 -10.82 33.01
C ALA A 540 -1.36 -10.09 34.35
N GLN A 541 -1.18 -8.77 34.30
CA GLN A 541 -1.11 -7.90 35.48
C GLN A 541 -2.42 -7.91 36.29
N GLN A 542 -3.57 -7.73 35.63
CA GLN A 542 -4.88 -7.75 36.30
C GLN A 542 -5.19 -9.09 36.98
N LEU A 543 -4.63 -10.17 36.45
CA LEU A 543 -4.74 -11.53 37.00
C LEU A 543 -3.72 -11.81 38.11
N GLY A 544 -2.83 -10.86 38.43
CA GLY A 544 -1.77 -11.03 39.44
C GLY A 544 -0.63 -11.93 39.01
N LEU A 545 -0.50 -12.23 37.70
CA LEU A 545 0.59 -13.04 37.14
C LEU A 545 1.87 -12.23 36.95
N LEU A 546 1.74 -10.90 36.79
CA LEU A 546 2.85 -9.96 36.66
C LEU A 546 2.69 -8.81 37.66
N ALA A 547 3.81 -8.25 38.09
CA ALA A 547 3.80 -7.02 38.88
C ALA A 547 3.38 -5.84 37.96
N PRO A 548 2.61 -4.85 38.47
CA PRO A 548 2.10 -3.77 37.63
C PRO A 548 3.18 -2.96 36.92
N ASP A 549 4.26 -2.62 37.61
CA ASP A 549 5.41 -1.89 37.07
C ASP A 549 6.12 -2.65 35.95
N ILE A 550 6.28 -3.97 36.10
CA ILE A 550 6.89 -4.85 35.09
C ILE A 550 6.03 -4.93 33.84
N ALA A 551 4.72 -5.16 33.99
CA ALA A 551 3.81 -5.27 32.85
C ALA A 551 3.73 -3.97 32.05
N HIS A 552 3.58 -2.81 32.71
CA HIS A 552 3.55 -1.51 32.05
C HIS A 552 4.88 -1.19 31.35
N SER A 553 6.01 -1.39 32.03
CA SER A 553 7.34 -1.08 31.46
C SER A 553 7.67 -1.98 30.27
N ALA A 554 7.29 -3.26 30.31
CA ALA A 554 7.47 -4.17 29.18
C ALA A 554 6.54 -3.85 28.01
N ALA A 555 5.30 -3.42 28.27
CA ALA A 555 4.39 -2.97 27.23
C ALA A 555 4.92 -1.70 26.52
N ASP A 556 5.46 -0.74 27.29
CA ASP A 556 6.08 0.47 26.74
C ASP A 556 7.37 0.15 25.95
N ALA A 557 8.17 -0.80 26.44
CA ALA A 557 9.32 -1.31 25.70
C ALA A 557 8.90 -1.94 24.36
N TYR A 558 7.84 -2.77 24.35
CA TYR A 558 7.32 -3.38 23.13
C TYR A 558 6.85 -2.33 22.12
N ARG A 559 6.09 -1.34 22.59
CA ARG A 559 5.58 -0.24 21.75
C ARG A 559 6.72 0.53 21.10
N GLU A 560 7.74 0.89 21.88
CA GLU A 560 8.88 1.61 21.33
C GLU A 560 9.68 0.74 20.34
N PHE A 561 9.94 -0.52 20.66
CA PHE A 561 10.68 -1.39 19.73
C PHE A 561 9.93 -1.58 18.41
N ARG A 562 8.60 -1.66 18.45
CA ARG A 562 7.75 -1.64 17.24
C ARG A 562 7.87 -0.33 16.48
N ARG A 563 7.88 0.83 17.17
CA ARG A 563 8.08 2.15 16.56
C ARG A 563 9.45 2.25 15.88
N LEU A 564 10.53 1.89 16.58
CA LEU A 564 11.90 1.90 16.06
C LEU A 564 12.06 0.94 14.88
N GLN A 565 11.49 -0.26 14.98
CA GLN A 565 11.48 -1.21 13.87
C GLN A 565 10.80 -0.61 12.64
N HIS A 566 9.63 -0.01 12.81
CA HIS A 566 8.88 0.63 11.72
C HIS A 566 9.68 1.76 11.07
N GLU A 567 10.24 2.67 11.86
CA GLU A 567 11.04 3.80 11.35
C GLU A 567 12.26 3.33 10.56
N VAL A 568 13.00 2.34 11.07
CA VAL A 568 14.16 1.79 10.37
C VAL A 568 13.74 1.08 9.08
N ARG A 569 12.58 0.39 9.06
CA ARG A 569 12.06 -0.24 7.84
C ARG A 569 11.66 0.79 6.78
N LEU A 570 11.15 1.96 7.18
CA LEU A 570 10.81 3.05 6.26
C LEU A 570 12.04 3.66 5.56
N THR A 571 13.26 3.45 6.09
CA THR A 571 14.50 3.83 5.39
C THR A 571 14.95 2.80 4.34
N GLY A 572 14.21 1.69 4.19
CA GLY A 572 14.55 0.58 3.29
C GLY A 572 15.46 -0.48 3.92
N ALA A 573 15.83 -0.33 5.20
CA ALA A 573 16.73 -1.28 5.86
C ALA A 573 16.08 -2.66 6.07
N ALA A 574 16.83 -3.71 5.76
CA ALA A 574 16.39 -5.10 5.91
C ALA A 574 16.41 -5.60 7.37
N GLN A 575 17.11 -4.91 8.28
CA GLN A 575 17.22 -5.25 9.69
C GLN A 575 17.06 -3.98 10.53
N ALA A 576 16.31 -4.07 11.63
CA ALA A 576 16.02 -2.94 12.49
C ALA A 576 17.05 -2.85 13.61
N ARG A 577 18.22 -2.30 13.29
CA ARG A 577 19.35 -2.17 14.20
C ARG A 577 19.53 -0.73 14.63
N VAL A 578 19.60 -0.49 15.93
CA VAL A 578 19.67 0.85 16.53
C VAL A 578 20.78 0.93 17.57
N PRO A 579 21.27 2.13 17.94
CA PRO A 579 22.21 2.28 19.04
C PRO A 579 21.65 1.67 20.35
N PRO A 580 22.44 0.89 21.10
CA PRO A 580 21.96 0.20 22.29
C PRO A 580 21.74 1.12 23.49
N GLU A 581 22.56 2.17 23.67
CA GLU A 581 22.52 3.01 24.89
C GLU A 581 21.16 3.66 25.15
N PRO A 582 20.49 4.30 24.15
CA PRO A 582 19.17 4.89 24.37
C PRO A 582 18.08 3.86 24.70
N GLN A 583 18.37 2.56 24.54
CA GLN A 583 17.44 1.46 24.76
C GLN A 583 17.70 0.69 26.05
N MET A 584 18.71 1.05 26.85
CA MET A 584 19.09 0.30 28.06
C MET A 584 17.94 0.11 29.04
N ALA A 585 17.18 1.16 29.35
CA ALA A 585 16.04 1.08 30.27
C ALA A 585 14.95 0.13 29.76
N ARG A 586 14.66 0.16 28.45
CA ARG A 586 13.66 -0.73 27.82
C ARG A 586 14.14 -2.18 27.84
N ARG A 587 15.41 -2.42 27.55
CA ARG A 587 16.02 -3.76 27.64
C ARG A 587 16.02 -4.29 29.08
N ALA A 588 16.21 -3.43 30.07
CA ALA A 588 16.09 -3.80 31.49
C ALA A 588 14.65 -4.19 31.84
N ALA A 589 13.64 -3.47 31.33
CA ALA A 589 12.24 -3.84 31.51
C ALA A 589 11.91 -5.22 30.92
N VAL A 590 12.44 -5.54 29.73
CA VAL A 590 12.29 -6.88 29.14
C VAL A 590 12.98 -7.96 29.97
N ALA A 591 14.17 -7.67 30.51
CA ALA A 591 14.85 -8.59 31.41
C ALA A 591 14.04 -8.88 32.68
N ALA A 592 13.43 -7.84 33.29
CA ALA A 592 12.58 -7.99 34.46
C ALA A 592 11.32 -8.82 34.18
N LEU A 593 10.68 -8.61 33.01
CA LEU A 593 9.57 -9.45 32.55
C LEU A 593 10.00 -10.92 32.44
N TRP A 594 11.17 -11.16 31.85
CA TRP A 594 11.67 -12.51 31.63
C TRP A 594 12.04 -13.20 32.95
N GLU A 595 12.65 -12.47 33.88
CA GLU A 595 12.95 -12.97 35.23
C GLU A 595 11.68 -13.29 36.02
N GLN A 596 10.63 -12.47 35.92
CA GLN A 596 9.35 -12.79 36.57
C GLN A 596 8.64 -13.99 35.93
N ALA A 597 8.71 -14.14 34.61
CA ALA A 597 8.05 -15.24 33.89
C ALA A 597 8.77 -16.60 34.06
N PHE A 598 10.11 -16.59 34.01
CA PHE A 598 10.93 -17.82 33.93
C PHE A 598 11.85 -18.03 35.13
N GLY A 599 12.00 -17.06 36.02
CA GLY A 599 12.89 -17.11 37.20
C GLY A 599 14.37 -16.81 36.90
N ALA A 600 14.76 -16.71 35.63
CA ALA A 600 16.13 -16.37 35.22
C ALA A 600 16.18 -15.74 33.82
N ASP A 601 17.21 -14.93 33.55
CA ASP A 601 17.48 -14.38 32.21
C ASP A 601 18.17 -15.44 31.34
N TRP A 602 17.53 -15.83 30.23
CA TRP A 602 18.03 -16.86 29.32
C TRP A 602 19.36 -16.51 28.65
N ALA A 603 19.71 -15.21 28.62
CA ALA A 603 20.91 -14.67 28.01
C ALA A 603 22.11 -14.58 28.97
N LYS A 604 21.93 -14.88 30.27
CA LYS A 604 23.07 -15.08 31.16
C LYS A 604 23.74 -16.43 30.81
N PRO A 605 25.07 -16.50 30.68
CA PRO A 605 25.75 -17.79 30.59
C PRO A 605 25.49 -18.59 31.87
N ASP A 606 25.24 -19.89 31.70
CA ASP A 606 25.03 -20.83 32.81
C ASP A 606 26.25 -20.90 33.76
#